data_AF-A0A2A9NTV8-F1
#
_entry.id   AF-A0A2A9NTV8-F1
#
_cell.length_a   1.000
_cell.length_b   1.000
_cell.length_c   1.000
_cell.angle_alpha   90.00
_cell.angle_beta   90.00
_cell.angle_gamma   90.00
#
_symmetry.space_group_name_H-M   'P 1'
#
loop_
_entity.id
_entity.type
_entity.pdbx_description
1 polymer ?
#
loop_
_entity_poly.entity_id
_entity_poly.type
_entity_poly.pdbx_seq_one_letter_code
_entity_poly.pdbx_strand_id
1 'polypeptide(L)'
;LFGPFFGLERSADILDAVKEINQVLPGVRIKDRLLERLKCQMSCQTVLDFLEENGYLNTRILELFRASKITRLSLSESLRDAYGLNLIEDHLFPVFSKPNSFLCLTDLILDGIPLTATMLLHIQHLPKLSKLSLFDSAVDDECIYLLVALRRTLSDLNVSRNPSITGDAVPALIVMDNLSHLSIAETSIEVPGARLLAKGYNNRCQRITIDFPEQCCEYVENMKNKYLLDLPPPLITNPNLCDRLSVAALQRNLAAHAEVNRSISARGTKDEMGERLRKLLEMRLGDLEIRRIMEQVDEVVL
;
A
#
# COMPACT_ATOMS: atom_id res chain seq x y z
N LEU A 1 -27.55 18.39 10.37
CA LEU A 1 -27.13 19.05 11.63
C LEU A 1 -25.61 19.08 11.63
N PHE A 2 -25.06 20.25 11.31
CA PHE A 2 -23.62 20.48 11.24
C PHE A 2 -23.03 20.34 12.64
N GLY A 3 -21.90 19.64 12.78
CA GLY A 3 -21.10 19.74 14.00
C GLY A 3 -20.58 21.17 14.18
N PRO A 4 -20.03 21.54 15.36
CA PRO A 4 -19.48 22.87 15.57
C PRO A 4 -18.48 23.20 14.45
N PHE A 5 -18.75 24.31 13.76
CA PHE A 5 -17.94 24.79 12.65
C PHE A 5 -16.74 25.55 13.24
N PHE A 6 -15.65 24.85 13.57
CA PHE A 6 -14.35 25.49 13.81
C PHE A 6 -13.74 25.87 12.46
N GLY A 7 -14.41 26.81 11.79
CA GLY A 7 -14.25 27.10 10.37
C GLY A 7 -13.08 27.99 9.98
N LEU A 8 -12.34 28.54 10.93
CA LEU A 8 -11.18 29.37 10.62
C LEU A 8 -10.09 29.04 11.63
N GLU A 9 -8.84 28.92 11.18
CA GLU A 9 -7.67 28.74 12.04
C GLU A 9 -7.37 30.06 12.80
N ARG A 10 -8.37 30.60 13.51
CA ARG A 10 -8.20 31.72 14.41
C ARG A 10 -7.76 31.15 15.75
N SER A 11 -6.79 31.82 16.38
CA SER A 11 -6.29 31.43 17.70
C SER A 11 -7.42 31.26 18.74
N ALA A 12 -8.49 32.06 18.64
CA ALA A 12 -9.68 31.93 19.49
C ALA A 12 -10.41 30.58 19.32
N ASP A 13 -10.61 30.14 18.07
CA ASP A 13 -11.31 28.89 17.75
C ASP A 13 -10.53 27.67 18.28
N ILE A 14 -9.19 27.74 18.22
CA ILE A 14 -8.31 26.69 18.75
C ILE A 14 -8.34 26.69 20.29
N LEU A 15 -8.35 27.86 20.94
CA LEU A 15 -8.47 27.95 22.39
C LEU A 15 -9.81 27.41 22.89
N ASP A 16 -10.90 27.63 22.15
CA ASP A 16 -12.20 27.05 22.47
C ASP A 16 -12.22 25.54 22.27
N ALA A 17 -11.60 25.02 21.21
CA ALA A 17 -11.40 23.58 21.05
C ALA A 17 -10.59 22.97 22.22
N VAL A 18 -9.53 23.65 22.69
CA VAL A 18 -8.75 23.19 23.86
C VAL A 18 -9.59 23.18 25.15
N LYS A 19 -10.49 24.15 25.33
CA LYS A 19 -11.42 24.13 26.48
C LYS A 19 -12.37 22.94 26.42
N GLU A 20 -12.94 22.67 25.25
CA GLU A 20 -13.82 21.51 25.03
C GLU A 20 -13.08 20.18 25.24
N ILE A 21 -11.85 20.05 24.71
CA ILE A 21 -11.01 18.86 24.94
C ILE A 21 -10.76 18.64 26.44
N ASN A 22 -10.50 19.71 27.20
CA ASN A 22 -10.29 19.62 28.64
C ASN A 22 -11.55 19.23 29.42
N GLN A 23 -12.75 19.48 28.88
CA GLN A 23 -14.00 18.96 29.44
C GLN A 23 -14.18 17.46 29.13
N VAL A 24 -13.74 17.00 27.96
CA VAL A 24 -13.82 15.59 27.55
C VAL A 24 -12.80 14.72 28.30
N LEU A 25 -11.62 15.26 28.62
CA LEU A 25 -10.54 14.56 29.31
C LEU A 25 -10.15 15.25 30.64
N PRO A 26 -11.02 15.23 31.65
CA PRO A 26 -10.73 15.85 32.93
C PRO A 26 -9.55 15.12 33.62
N GLY A 27 -8.59 15.90 34.15
CA GLY A 27 -7.45 15.37 34.94
C GLY A 27 -6.13 15.23 34.19
N VAL A 28 -6.13 15.25 32.85
CA VAL A 28 -4.90 15.13 32.02
C VAL A 28 -4.09 16.44 31.98
N ARG A 29 -4.67 17.54 32.49
CA ARG A 29 -4.10 18.91 32.43
C ARG A 29 -3.66 19.30 31.02
N ILE A 30 -4.47 18.92 30.02
CA ILE A 30 -4.19 19.13 28.59
C ILE A 30 -3.91 20.58 28.29
N LYS A 31 -4.66 21.50 28.91
CA LYS A 31 -4.46 22.94 28.75
C LYS A 31 -3.03 23.36 29.12
N ASP A 32 -2.52 22.92 30.26
CA ASP A 32 -1.17 23.28 30.73
C ASP A 32 -0.10 22.66 29.81
N ARG A 33 -0.26 21.37 29.47
CA ARG A 33 0.68 20.62 28.62
C ARG A 33 0.73 21.15 27.18
N LEU A 34 -0.41 21.51 26.60
CA LEU A 34 -0.48 22.10 25.27
C LEU A 34 0.06 23.53 25.28
N LEU A 35 -0.27 24.37 26.27
CA LEU A 35 0.22 25.75 26.34
C LEU A 35 1.74 25.81 26.53
N GLU A 36 2.33 24.86 27.27
CA GLU A 36 3.79 24.76 27.40
C GLU A 36 4.47 24.33 26.10
N ARG A 37 3.84 23.44 25.33
CA ARG A 37 4.38 22.88 24.07
C ARG A 37 4.15 23.78 22.86
N LEU A 38 3.09 24.58 22.83
CA LEU A 38 2.65 25.37 21.67
C LEU A 38 3.14 26.83 21.66
N LYS A 39 4.25 27.14 22.34
CA LYS A 39 4.74 28.52 22.56
C LYS A 39 4.94 29.39 21.30
N CYS A 40 5.03 28.80 20.11
CA CYS A 40 5.34 29.55 18.88
C CYS A 40 4.29 29.42 17.76
N GLN A 41 3.42 28.41 17.75
CA GLN A 41 2.39 28.25 16.71
C GLN A 41 1.28 27.30 17.17
N MET A 42 0.06 27.81 17.34
CA MET A 42 -1.13 27.00 17.60
C MET A 42 -1.86 26.74 16.29
N SER A 43 -1.94 25.47 15.87
CA SER A 43 -2.78 25.02 14.77
C SER A 43 -3.64 23.83 15.21
N CYS A 44 -4.75 23.57 14.53
CA CYS A 44 -5.55 22.36 14.79
C CYS A 44 -4.73 21.08 14.60
N GLN A 45 -3.82 21.05 13.62
CA GLN A 45 -2.92 19.91 13.39
C GLN A 45 -2.01 19.69 14.60
N THR A 46 -1.37 20.73 15.13
CA THR A 46 -0.45 20.58 16.27
C THR A 46 -1.16 20.14 17.55
N VAL A 47 -2.42 20.54 17.74
CA VAL A 47 -3.24 20.03 18.86
C VAL A 47 -3.57 18.56 18.63
N LEU A 48 -3.95 18.18 17.40
CA LEU A 48 -4.25 16.80 17.05
C LEU A 48 -3.02 15.90 17.22
N ASP A 49 -1.86 16.30 16.69
CA ASP A 49 -0.58 15.57 16.81
C ASP A 49 -0.24 15.27 18.28
N PHE A 50 -0.46 16.25 19.18
CA PHE A 50 -0.27 16.03 20.62
C PHE A 50 -1.22 14.95 21.16
N LEU A 51 -2.50 14.99 20.76
CA LEU A 51 -3.50 14.00 21.20
C LEU A 51 -3.19 12.61 20.63
N GLU A 52 -2.73 12.53 19.39
CA GLU A 52 -2.27 11.31 18.72
C GLU A 52 -1.13 10.66 19.50
N GLU A 53 -0.04 11.38 19.74
CA GLU A 53 1.17 10.88 20.42
C GLU A 53 0.89 10.38 21.85
N ASN A 54 -0.18 10.85 22.48
CA ASN A 54 -0.53 10.46 23.84
C ASN A 54 -1.70 9.45 23.89
N GLY A 55 -2.19 8.97 22.74
CA GLY A 55 -3.28 7.99 22.70
C GLY A 55 -4.62 8.53 23.18
N TYR A 56 -4.87 9.84 23.03
CA TYR A 56 -6.06 10.51 23.57
C TYR A 56 -7.19 10.67 22.55
N LEU A 57 -7.08 10.14 21.34
CA LEU A 57 -8.16 10.27 20.35
C LEU A 57 -9.32 9.34 20.68
N ASN A 58 -10.52 9.92 20.73
CA ASN A 58 -11.78 9.19 20.83
C ASN A 58 -12.83 9.83 19.91
N THR A 59 -14.02 9.23 19.85
CA THR A 59 -15.09 9.67 18.94
C THR A 59 -15.42 11.15 19.13
N ARG A 60 -15.52 11.59 20.39
CA ARG A 60 -15.87 12.99 20.72
C ARG A 60 -14.79 13.96 20.28
N ILE A 61 -13.53 13.59 20.46
CA ILE A 61 -12.40 14.41 20.04
C ILE A 61 -12.33 14.51 18.52
N LEU A 62 -12.42 13.38 17.80
CA LEU A 62 -12.44 13.39 16.34
C LEU A 62 -13.60 14.24 15.80
N GLU A 63 -14.75 14.22 16.46
CA GLU A 63 -15.89 15.07 16.11
C GLU A 63 -15.59 16.58 16.15
N LEU A 64 -14.73 17.04 17.06
CA LEU A 64 -14.31 18.44 17.15
C LEU A 64 -13.44 18.87 15.96
N PHE A 65 -12.72 17.93 15.34
CA PHE A 65 -11.78 18.22 14.24
C PHE A 65 -12.36 17.98 12.84
N ARG A 66 -13.61 17.52 12.72
CA ARG A 66 -14.22 17.15 11.43
C ARG A 66 -14.17 18.25 10.38
N ALA A 67 -14.40 19.51 10.78
CA ALA A 67 -14.40 20.65 9.87
C ALA A 67 -13.05 21.38 9.80
N SER A 68 -12.05 20.92 10.56
CA SER A 68 -10.75 21.56 10.68
C SER A 68 -9.86 21.24 9.47
N LYS A 69 -8.87 22.10 9.21
CA LYS A 69 -7.86 21.89 8.15
C LYS A 69 -6.76 20.93 8.60
N ILE A 70 -7.14 19.76 9.06
CA ILE A 70 -6.18 18.69 9.39
C ILE A 70 -5.83 17.94 8.12
N THR A 71 -4.54 17.73 7.91
CA THR A 71 -4.00 17.06 6.72
C THR A 71 -3.50 15.66 7.05
N ARG A 72 -3.07 15.43 8.29
CA ARG A 72 -2.59 14.14 8.77
C ARG A 72 -3.39 13.69 9.99
N LEU A 73 -3.73 12.42 10.04
CA LEU A 73 -4.36 11.77 11.18
C LEU A 73 -3.74 10.39 11.41
N SER A 74 -3.29 10.13 12.63
CA SER A 74 -2.87 8.79 13.07
C SER A 74 -3.79 8.29 14.17
N LEU A 75 -4.34 7.10 14.03
CA LEU A 75 -5.13 6.46 15.09
C LEU A 75 -4.33 5.38 15.84
N SER A 76 -3.12 5.05 15.41
CA SER A 76 -2.34 3.91 15.90
C SER A 76 -2.19 3.89 17.42
N GLU A 77 -1.72 4.98 18.05
CA GLU A 77 -1.50 5.01 19.51
C GLU A 77 -2.81 5.03 20.31
N SER A 78 -3.89 5.60 19.75
CA SER A 78 -5.18 5.69 20.45
C SER A 78 -6.00 4.40 20.36
N LEU A 79 -5.77 3.61 19.31
CA LEU A 79 -6.39 2.30 19.09
C LEU A 79 -5.46 1.14 19.42
N ARG A 80 -4.23 1.41 19.85
CA ARG A 80 -3.29 0.38 20.28
C ARG A 80 -3.90 -0.35 21.46
N ASP A 81 -3.97 -1.66 21.35
CA ASP A 81 -4.46 -2.48 22.43
C ASP A 81 -3.47 -2.44 23.61
N ALA A 82 -3.81 -1.69 24.66
CA ALA A 82 -3.08 -1.68 25.90
C ALA A 82 -3.40 -2.98 26.66
N TYR A 83 -2.78 -4.09 26.23
CA TYR A 83 -2.79 -5.39 26.91
C TYR A 83 -4.15 -6.15 26.93
N GLY A 84 -4.94 -6.10 25.86
CA GLY A 84 -6.20 -6.84 25.76
C GLY A 84 -7.39 -6.15 26.42
N LEU A 85 -7.23 -4.90 26.86
CA LEU A 85 -8.25 -4.14 27.59
C LEU A 85 -8.95 -3.10 26.72
N ASN A 86 -8.39 -2.77 25.55
CA ASN A 86 -9.04 -1.89 24.60
C ASN A 86 -9.74 -2.77 23.55
N LEU A 87 -11.02 -3.08 23.80
CA LEU A 87 -11.91 -3.46 22.71
C LEU A 87 -11.80 -2.34 21.68
N ILE A 88 -11.30 -2.65 20.49
CA ILE A 88 -11.19 -1.67 19.39
C ILE A 88 -12.57 -1.05 19.24
N GLU A 89 -12.66 0.24 19.54
CA GLU A 89 -13.92 0.95 19.45
C GLU A 89 -14.21 1.17 17.96
N ASP A 90 -14.90 0.22 17.34
CA ASP A 90 -15.50 0.36 16.01
C ASP A 90 -16.26 1.69 15.85
N HIS A 91 -16.67 2.29 16.96
CA HIS A 91 -17.36 3.57 17.07
C HIS A 91 -16.56 4.79 16.57
N LEU A 92 -15.23 4.72 16.43
CA LEU A 92 -14.44 5.85 15.90
C LEU A 92 -14.66 6.06 14.40
N PHE A 93 -14.71 4.98 13.63
CA PHE A 93 -14.72 5.02 12.17
C PHE A 93 -15.95 5.71 11.56
N PRO A 94 -17.18 5.55 12.11
CA PRO A 94 -18.36 6.27 11.66
C PRO A 94 -18.20 7.80 11.58
N VAL A 95 -17.26 8.40 12.31
CA VAL A 95 -16.98 9.85 12.24
C VAL A 95 -16.52 10.26 10.83
N PHE A 96 -15.77 9.40 10.13
CA PHE A 96 -15.30 9.67 8.76
C PHE A 96 -16.43 9.70 7.73
N SER A 97 -17.51 8.94 7.97
CA SER A 97 -18.67 8.91 7.07
C SER A 97 -19.65 10.06 7.26
N LYS A 98 -19.47 10.89 8.30
CA LYS A 98 -20.37 12.02 8.50
C LYS A 98 -20.15 13.06 7.39
N PRO A 99 -21.20 13.72 6.87
CA PRO A 99 -21.05 14.72 5.81
C PRO A 99 -20.09 15.85 6.18
N ASN A 100 -19.33 16.34 5.20
CA ASN A 100 -18.37 17.44 5.34
C ASN A 100 -17.30 17.22 6.43
N SER A 101 -16.88 15.97 6.63
CA SER A 101 -15.84 15.62 7.60
C SER A 101 -14.51 15.39 6.88
N PHE A 102 -13.41 15.87 7.45
CA PHE A 102 -12.04 15.60 7.03
C PHE A 102 -11.77 15.97 5.56
N LEU A 103 -12.35 17.08 5.08
CA LEU A 103 -12.24 17.53 3.69
C LEU A 103 -10.80 17.90 3.26
N CYS A 104 -9.90 18.08 4.22
CA CYS A 104 -8.49 18.41 3.99
C CYS A 104 -7.54 17.24 4.30
N LEU A 105 -8.06 16.10 4.76
CA LEU A 105 -7.22 14.97 5.18
C LEU A 105 -6.58 14.31 3.96
N THR A 106 -5.25 14.29 3.93
CA THR A 106 -4.41 13.72 2.88
C THR A 106 -3.68 12.47 3.34
N ASP A 107 -3.39 12.35 4.64
CA ASP A 107 -2.55 11.31 5.22
C ASP A 107 -3.31 10.63 6.37
N LEU A 108 -3.58 9.33 6.24
CA LEU A 108 -4.23 8.53 7.28
C LEU A 108 -3.35 7.33 7.65
N ILE A 109 -3.06 7.20 8.94
CA ILE A 109 -2.21 6.12 9.48
C ILE A 109 -3.05 5.28 10.45
N LEU A 110 -3.19 3.99 10.14
CA LEU A 110 -3.96 3.00 10.90
C LEU A 110 -3.11 1.76 11.23
N ASP A 111 -1.81 1.98 11.42
CA ASP A 111 -0.83 0.91 11.62
C ASP A 111 -1.05 0.19 12.95
N GLY A 112 -0.87 -1.14 12.97
CA GLY A 112 -0.91 -1.97 14.17
C GLY A 112 -2.32 -2.17 14.76
N ILE A 113 -3.36 -1.79 14.03
CA ILE A 113 -4.76 -1.91 14.45
C ILE A 113 -5.39 -3.03 13.63
N PRO A 114 -5.97 -4.09 14.21
CA PRO A 114 -6.64 -5.11 13.42
C PRO A 114 -7.97 -4.54 12.88
N LEU A 115 -7.94 -4.14 11.61
CA LEU A 115 -9.04 -3.52 10.90
C LEU A 115 -9.93 -4.58 10.26
N THR A 116 -11.23 -4.29 10.23
CA THR A 116 -12.21 -5.06 9.48
C THR A 116 -12.62 -4.32 8.21
N ALA A 117 -13.14 -5.04 7.22
CA ALA A 117 -13.72 -4.47 6.00
C ALA A 117 -14.77 -3.38 6.31
N THR A 118 -15.58 -3.58 7.35
CA THR A 118 -16.60 -2.60 7.78
C THR A 118 -16.01 -1.27 8.25
N MET A 119 -14.83 -1.29 8.88
CA MET A 119 -14.15 -0.07 9.30
C MET A 119 -13.63 0.72 8.09
N LEU A 120 -13.09 0.02 7.08
CA LEU A 120 -12.57 0.64 5.86
C LEU A 120 -13.67 1.26 4.98
N LEU A 121 -14.90 0.74 5.03
CA LEU A 121 -16.05 1.37 4.35
C LEU A 121 -16.25 2.83 4.77
N HIS A 122 -15.82 3.21 5.97
CA HIS A 122 -16.00 4.57 6.46
C HIS A 122 -14.99 5.58 5.88
N ILE A 123 -13.83 5.12 5.41
CA ILE A 123 -12.75 5.99 4.92
C ILE A 123 -12.72 6.15 3.39
N GLN A 124 -13.45 5.29 2.66
CA GLN A 124 -13.46 5.25 1.20
C GLN A 124 -13.99 6.53 0.52
N HIS A 125 -14.65 7.42 1.29
CA HIS A 125 -15.25 8.66 0.80
C HIS A 125 -14.39 9.91 1.07
N LEU A 126 -13.20 9.75 1.67
CA LEU A 126 -12.31 10.86 1.98
C LEU A 126 -11.78 11.50 0.68
N PRO A 127 -12.15 12.76 0.38
CA PRO A 127 -12.04 13.31 -0.98
C PRO A 127 -10.61 13.65 -1.40
N LYS A 128 -9.68 13.76 -0.44
CA LYS A 128 -8.29 14.17 -0.67
C LYS A 128 -7.27 13.15 -0.15
N LEU A 129 -7.71 11.97 0.28
CA LEU A 129 -6.81 10.98 0.86
C LEU A 129 -5.83 10.48 -0.20
N SER A 130 -4.57 10.83 -0.02
CA SER A 130 -3.46 10.49 -0.93
C SER A 130 -2.52 9.46 -0.32
N LYS A 131 -2.36 9.44 0.99
CA LYS A 131 -1.47 8.52 1.71
C LYS A 131 -2.25 7.72 2.73
N LEU A 132 -2.16 6.40 2.62
CA LEU A 132 -2.81 5.47 3.55
C LEU A 132 -1.81 4.42 4.00
N SER A 133 -1.62 4.33 5.31
CA SER A 133 -0.81 3.28 5.94
C SER A 133 -1.70 2.36 6.75
N LEU A 134 -1.63 1.07 6.41
CA LEU A 134 -2.31 -0.09 7.01
C LEU A 134 -1.27 -1.14 7.40
N PHE A 135 -0.11 -0.69 7.89
CA PHE A 135 0.98 -1.58 8.26
C PHE A 135 0.57 -2.46 9.43
N ASP A 136 0.69 -3.79 9.30
CA ASP A 136 0.37 -4.74 10.37
C ASP A 136 -1.06 -4.53 10.92
N SER A 137 -2.02 -4.32 10.02
CA SER A 137 -3.41 -3.96 10.36
C SER A 137 -4.41 -5.12 10.19
N ALA A 138 -3.91 -6.35 10.06
CA ALA A 138 -4.69 -7.56 9.80
C ALA A 138 -5.67 -7.47 8.62
N VAL A 139 -5.37 -6.64 7.61
CA VAL A 139 -6.21 -6.48 6.42
C VAL A 139 -6.03 -7.65 5.45
N ASP A 140 -7.07 -7.97 4.69
CA ASP A 140 -7.11 -9.07 3.72
C ASP A 140 -7.42 -8.57 2.29
N ASP A 141 -7.57 -9.50 1.35
CA ASP A 141 -7.87 -9.17 -0.04
C ASP A 141 -9.18 -8.37 -0.18
N GLU A 142 -10.22 -8.69 0.60
CA GLU A 142 -11.50 -7.96 0.58
C GLU A 142 -11.31 -6.48 0.96
N CYS A 143 -10.50 -6.23 1.98
CA CYS A 143 -10.13 -4.87 2.37
C CYS A 143 -9.47 -4.10 1.22
N ILE A 144 -8.59 -4.74 0.44
CA ILE A 144 -7.94 -4.09 -0.72
C ILE A 144 -8.94 -3.75 -1.82
N TYR A 145 -9.94 -4.59 -2.07
CA TYR A 145 -11.01 -4.28 -3.03
C TYR A 145 -11.84 -3.06 -2.61
N LEU A 146 -12.05 -2.83 -1.32
CA LEU A 146 -12.75 -1.63 -0.83
C LEU A 146 -11.96 -0.35 -1.12
N LEU A 147 -10.62 -0.40 -1.11
CA LEU A 147 -9.77 0.74 -1.40
C LEU A 147 -9.82 1.20 -2.87
N VAL A 148 -10.39 0.39 -3.77
CA VAL A 148 -10.57 0.77 -5.20
C VAL A 148 -11.42 2.04 -5.35
N ALA A 149 -12.29 2.34 -4.39
CA ALA A 149 -13.02 3.61 -4.35
C ALA A 149 -12.08 4.84 -4.33
N LEU A 150 -10.89 4.70 -3.77
CA LEU A 150 -9.85 5.72 -3.64
C LEU A 150 -8.83 5.70 -4.78
N ARG A 151 -9.04 4.92 -5.84
CA ARG A 151 -8.08 4.74 -6.96
C ARG A 151 -7.60 6.02 -7.64
N ARG A 152 -8.38 7.09 -7.53
CA ARG A 152 -8.08 8.40 -8.14
C ARG A 152 -7.32 9.34 -7.22
N THR A 153 -7.30 9.08 -5.91
CA THR A 153 -6.72 9.98 -4.92
C THR A 153 -5.46 9.38 -4.29
N LEU A 154 -5.45 8.08 -4.00
CA LEU A 154 -4.32 7.41 -3.36
C LEU A 154 -3.08 7.39 -4.28
N SER A 155 -2.00 8.01 -3.79
CA SER A 155 -0.66 8.00 -4.36
C SER A 155 0.30 7.09 -3.59
N ASP A 156 0.10 6.93 -2.29
CA ASP A 156 0.97 6.15 -1.42
C ASP A 156 0.12 5.18 -0.60
N LEU A 157 0.35 3.89 -0.79
CA LEU A 157 -0.34 2.83 -0.06
C LEU A 157 0.69 1.91 0.60
N ASN A 158 0.61 1.79 1.91
CA ASN A 158 1.38 0.81 2.68
C ASN A 158 0.42 -0.23 3.26
N VAL A 159 0.54 -1.47 2.81
CA VAL A 159 -0.22 -2.63 3.30
C VAL A 159 0.71 -3.75 3.74
N SER A 160 1.96 -3.40 4.05
CA SER A 160 2.95 -4.39 4.46
C SER A 160 2.60 -5.03 5.80
N ARG A 161 3.14 -6.23 6.04
CA ARG A 161 2.86 -7.09 7.20
C ARG A 161 1.40 -7.54 7.33
N ASN A 162 0.76 -7.75 6.19
CA ASN A 162 -0.59 -8.32 6.16
C ASN A 162 -0.54 -9.64 5.36
N PRO A 163 -0.28 -10.80 6.01
CA PRO A 163 -0.10 -12.07 5.33
C PRO A 163 -1.39 -12.59 4.68
N SER A 164 -2.55 -12.08 5.07
CA SER A 164 -3.84 -12.40 4.43
C SER A 164 -4.04 -11.75 3.07
N ILE A 165 -3.14 -10.84 2.64
CA ILE A 165 -3.16 -10.29 1.29
C ILE A 165 -2.42 -11.24 0.36
N THR A 166 -3.12 -11.73 -0.67
CA THR A 166 -2.63 -12.74 -1.61
C THR A 166 -2.62 -12.21 -3.05
N GLY A 167 -2.29 -13.08 -4.01
CA GLY A 167 -2.39 -12.76 -5.43
C GLY A 167 -3.78 -12.31 -5.90
N ASP A 168 -4.84 -12.61 -5.13
CA ASP A 168 -6.22 -12.25 -5.47
C ASP A 168 -6.52 -10.75 -5.32
N ALA A 169 -5.72 -10.00 -4.54
CA ALA A 169 -5.78 -8.54 -4.46
C ALA A 169 -5.11 -7.83 -5.65
N VAL A 170 -4.28 -8.50 -6.45
CA VAL A 170 -3.49 -7.88 -7.53
C VAL A 170 -4.36 -7.14 -8.55
N PRO A 171 -5.52 -7.66 -9.02
CA PRO A 171 -6.40 -6.92 -9.92
C PRO A 171 -6.88 -5.58 -9.32
N ALA A 172 -7.19 -5.54 -8.03
CA ALA A 172 -7.59 -4.32 -7.32
C ALA A 172 -6.43 -3.32 -7.22
N LEU A 173 -5.21 -3.79 -6.96
CA LEU A 173 -4.02 -2.93 -6.91
C LEU A 173 -3.70 -2.34 -8.29
N ILE A 174 -3.79 -3.12 -9.38
CA ILE A 174 -3.48 -2.65 -10.74
C ILE A 174 -4.39 -1.50 -11.18
N VAL A 175 -5.64 -1.43 -10.70
CA VAL A 175 -6.58 -0.36 -11.07
C VAL A 175 -6.38 0.95 -10.31
N MET A 176 -5.41 1.03 -9.40
CA MET A 176 -5.08 2.23 -8.64
C MET A 176 -4.31 3.24 -9.52
N ASP A 177 -5.05 4.02 -10.29
CA ASP A 177 -4.52 4.88 -11.37
C ASP A 177 -3.54 5.95 -10.87
N ASN A 178 -3.63 6.41 -9.63
CA ASN A 178 -2.79 7.49 -9.10
C ASN A 178 -1.61 7.01 -8.23
N LEU A 179 -1.42 5.69 -8.09
CA LEU A 179 -0.44 5.13 -7.15
C LEU A 179 1.00 5.30 -7.65
N SER A 180 1.85 5.94 -6.84
CA SER A 180 3.29 6.12 -7.08
C SER A 180 4.14 5.29 -6.12
N HIS A 181 3.62 4.95 -4.95
CA HIS A 181 4.29 4.13 -3.95
C HIS A 181 3.35 3.03 -3.45
N LEU A 182 3.80 1.78 -3.49
CA LEU A 182 3.08 0.62 -3.00
C LEU A 182 4.00 -0.27 -2.17
N SER A 183 3.74 -0.36 -0.87
CA SER A 183 4.44 -1.33 -0.02
C SER A 183 3.57 -2.56 0.20
N ILE A 184 3.99 -3.70 -0.34
CA ILE A 184 3.38 -5.03 -0.16
C ILE A 184 4.35 -6.00 0.50
N ALA A 185 5.39 -5.50 1.16
CA ALA A 185 6.35 -6.30 1.92
C ALA A 185 5.64 -7.15 2.99
N GLU A 186 6.14 -8.35 3.27
CA GLU A 186 5.55 -9.25 4.25
C GLU A 186 4.05 -9.56 4.01
N THR A 187 3.61 -9.59 2.75
CA THR A 187 2.30 -10.14 2.32
C THR A 187 2.47 -11.54 1.72
N SER A 188 1.38 -12.23 1.41
CA SER A 188 1.39 -13.54 0.73
C SER A 188 1.23 -13.42 -0.79
N ILE A 189 1.57 -12.26 -1.37
CA ILE A 189 1.63 -12.09 -2.82
C ILE A 189 2.82 -12.88 -3.37
N GLU A 190 2.54 -13.99 -4.04
CA GLU A 190 3.58 -14.80 -4.68
C GLU A 190 4.12 -14.17 -5.98
N VAL A 191 5.23 -14.70 -6.47
CA VAL A 191 5.91 -14.25 -7.71
C VAL A 191 4.96 -14.12 -8.91
N PRO A 192 4.02 -15.05 -9.20
CA PRO A 192 3.06 -14.85 -10.29
C PRO A 192 2.21 -13.58 -10.13
N GLY A 193 1.77 -13.28 -8.90
CA GLY A 193 1.04 -12.05 -8.58
C GLY A 193 1.91 -10.81 -8.75
N ALA A 194 3.16 -10.86 -8.27
CA ALA A 194 4.14 -9.78 -8.45
C ALA A 194 4.42 -9.49 -9.94
N ARG A 195 4.53 -10.52 -10.79
CA ARG A 195 4.69 -10.35 -12.25
C ARG A 195 3.50 -9.66 -12.88
N LEU A 196 2.28 -10.06 -12.49
CA LEU A 196 1.05 -9.42 -12.98
C LEU A 196 0.99 -7.95 -12.58
N LEU A 197 1.36 -7.65 -11.33
CA LEU A 197 1.42 -6.30 -10.80
C LEU A 197 2.43 -5.44 -11.58
N ALA A 198 3.68 -5.92 -11.72
CA ALA A 198 4.74 -5.23 -12.47
C ALA A 198 4.35 -4.97 -13.92
N LYS A 199 3.78 -5.98 -14.61
CA LYS A 199 3.27 -5.85 -15.97
C LYS A 199 2.12 -4.84 -16.07
N GLY A 200 1.21 -4.85 -15.09
CA GLY A 200 0.07 -3.93 -15.01
C GLY A 200 0.49 -2.46 -15.01
N TYR A 201 1.47 -2.11 -14.18
CA TYR A 201 1.99 -0.75 -14.09
C TYR A 201 2.88 -0.37 -15.28
N ASN A 202 3.68 -1.30 -15.81
CA ASN A 202 4.50 -1.03 -16.99
C ASN A 202 3.64 -0.67 -18.23
N ASN A 203 2.53 -1.38 -18.43
CA ASN A 203 1.59 -1.10 -19.52
C ASN A 203 0.95 0.30 -19.44
N ARG A 204 0.96 0.92 -18.26
CA ARG A 204 0.39 2.25 -18.01
C ARG A 204 1.42 3.38 -18.13
N CYS A 205 2.69 3.04 -18.40
CA CYS A 205 3.81 4.00 -18.37
C CYS A 205 3.87 4.81 -17.06
N GLN A 206 3.40 4.22 -15.96
CA GLN A 206 3.36 4.85 -14.64
C GLN A 206 4.66 4.55 -13.91
N ARG A 207 5.34 5.58 -13.44
CA ARG A 207 6.48 5.39 -12.53
C ARG A 207 5.92 5.03 -11.16
N ILE A 208 6.22 3.82 -10.72
CA ILE A 208 5.80 3.30 -9.42
C ILE A 208 7.00 2.66 -8.71
N THR A 209 7.09 2.93 -7.41
CA THR A 209 7.98 2.24 -6.47
C THR A 209 7.15 1.16 -5.78
N ILE A 210 7.62 -0.09 -5.83
CA ILE A 210 6.95 -1.22 -5.17
C ILE A 210 7.93 -1.94 -4.24
N ASP A 211 7.59 -2.02 -2.96
CA ASP A 211 8.31 -2.88 -2.02
C ASP A 211 7.67 -4.28 -2.08
N PHE A 212 8.37 -5.21 -2.73
CA PHE A 212 7.89 -6.58 -2.92
C PHE A 212 8.06 -7.45 -1.66
N PRO A 213 7.28 -8.54 -1.51
CA PRO A 213 7.53 -9.55 -0.48
C PRO A 213 8.93 -10.14 -0.59
N GLU A 214 9.54 -10.49 0.55
CA GLU A 214 10.90 -11.03 0.62
C GLU A 214 11.08 -12.25 -0.29
N GLN A 215 10.08 -13.14 -0.37
CA GLN A 215 10.15 -14.33 -1.24
C GLN A 215 10.23 -13.97 -2.74
N CYS A 216 9.65 -12.85 -3.14
CA CYS A 216 9.77 -12.34 -4.51
C CYS A 216 11.16 -11.75 -4.76
N CYS A 217 11.71 -11.01 -3.79
CA CYS A 217 13.06 -10.47 -3.87
C CYS A 217 14.09 -11.60 -3.99
N GLU A 218 14.05 -12.58 -3.09
CA GLU A 218 14.92 -13.76 -3.12
C GLU A 218 14.79 -14.54 -4.44
N TYR A 219 13.57 -14.66 -4.97
CA TYR A 219 13.34 -15.31 -6.25
C TYR A 219 14.08 -14.61 -7.39
N VAL A 220 13.98 -13.28 -7.46
CA VAL A 220 14.59 -12.45 -8.50
C VAL A 220 16.11 -12.45 -8.39
N GLU A 221 16.67 -12.37 -7.18
CA GLU A 221 18.12 -12.47 -6.97
C GLU A 221 18.70 -13.81 -7.48
N ASN A 222 17.92 -14.87 -7.40
CA ASN A 222 18.28 -16.21 -7.85
C ASN A 222 17.90 -16.53 -9.30
N MET A 223 17.39 -15.56 -10.08
CA MET A 223 16.90 -15.81 -11.44
C MET A 223 17.99 -16.33 -12.41
N LYS A 224 19.26 -15.98 -12.18
CA LYS A 224 20.42 -16.47 -12.94
C LYS A 224 20.56 -18.00 -12.95
N ASN A 225 19.97 -18.67 -11.95
CA ASN A 225 19.95 -20.13 -11.82
C ASN A 225 18.69 -20.77 -12.43
N LYS A 226 17.72 -19.97 -12.88
CA LYS A 226 16.42 -20.44 -13.38
C LYS A 226 16.41 -20.61 -14.89
N TYR A 227 17.04 -19.67 -15.60
CA TYR A 227 17.15 -19.64 -17.06
C TYR A 227 18.30 -18.70 -17.48
N LEU A 228 18.78 -18.87 -18.72
CA LEU A 228 19.74 -17.96 -19.32
C LEU A 228 19.19 -16.51 -19.39
N LEU A 229 19.93 -15.57 -18.79
CA LEU A 229 19.58 -14.15 -18.78
C LEU A 229 20.01 -13.44 -20.05
N ASP A 230 21.26 -13.57 -20.44
CA ASP A 230 21.77 -12.94 -21.66
C ASP A 230 21.57 -13.89 -22.84
N LEU A 231 20.62 -13.53 -23.71
CA LEU A 231 20.26 -14.30 -24.89
C LEU A 231 20.99 -13.74 -26.13
N PRO A 232 22.17 -14.26 -26.49
CA PRO A 232 22.83 -13.84 -27.72
C PRO A 232 22.07 -14.34 -28.96
N PRO A 233 22.14 -13.63 -30.10
CA PRO A 233 21.65 -14.15 -31.37
C PRO A 233 22.27 -15.53 -31.66
N PRO A 234 21.51 -16.53 -32.17
CA PRO A 234 20.16 -16.44 -32.72
C PRO A 234 19.03 -16.81 -31.74
N LEU A 235 19.25 -16.71 -30.42
CA LEU A 235 18.22 -16.98 -29.42
C LEU A 235 17.16 -15.88 -29.41
N ILE A 236 15.91 -16.24 -29.12
CA ILE A 236 14.80 -15.28 -29.11
C ILE A 236 14.46 -14.85 -27.68
N THR A 237 14.01 -13.61 -27.54
CA THR A 237 13.55 -13.04 -26.26
C THR A 237 12.03 -12.87 -26.22
N ASN A 238 11.37 -12.74 -27.38
CA ASN A 238 9.93 -12.48 -27.48
C ASN A 238 9.12 -13.79 -27.54
N PRO A 239 8.26 -14.08 -26.55
CA PRO A 239 7.44 -15.30 -26.51
C PRO A 239 6.53 -15.48 -27.72
N ASN A 240 6.08 -14.38 -28.35
CA ASN A 240 5.16 -14.42 -29.48
C ASN A 240 5.78 -14.98 -30.76
N LEU A 241 7.10 -15.18 -30.79
CA LEU A 241 7.82 -15.74 -31.93
C LEU A 241 7.95 -17.27 -31.87
N CYS A 242 7.60 -17.91 -30.75
CA CYS A 242 7.79 -19.35 -30.54
C CYS A 242 7.13 -20.22 -31.62
N ASP A 243 5.90 -19.88 -32.06
CA ASP A 243 5.16 -20.66 -33.08
C ASP A 243 5.81 -20.64 -34.46
N ARG A 244 6.57 -19.58 -34.74
CA ARG A 244 7.24 -19.36 -36.03
C ARG A 244 8.59 -20.06 -36.11
N LEU A 245 9.08 -20.61 -35.00
CA LEU A 245 10.38 -21.28 -34.96
C LEU A 245 10.33 -22.67 -35.60
N SER A 246 11.45 -23.06 -36.20
CA SER A 246 11.69 -24.45 -36.60
C SER A 246 11.96 -25.32 -35.37
N VAL A 247 11.78 -26.63 -35.51
CA VAL A 247 12.09 -27.61 -34.44
C VAL A 247 13.54 -27.44 -33.95
N ALA A 248 14.49 -27.28 -34.88
CA ALA A 248 15.90 -27.08 -34.53
C ALA A 248 16.13 -25.76 -33.77
N ALA A 249 15.41 -24.69 -34.10
CA ALA A 249 15.51 -23.41 -33.39
C ALA A 249 14.90 -23.50 -31.98
N LEU A 250 13.76 -24.18 -31.81
CA LEU A 250 13.16 -24.45 -30.49
C LEU A 250 14.11 -25.26 -29.60
N GLN A 251 14.68 -26.34 -30.13
CA GLN A 251 15.65 -27.17 -29.43
C GLN A 251 16.87 -26.36 -28.99
N ARG A 252 17.41 -25.51 -29.86
CA ARG A 252 18.57 -24.65 -29.54
C ARG A 252 18.25 -23.67 -28.41
N ASN A 253 17.09 -23.01 -28.44
CA ASN A 253 16.66 -22.09 -27.38
C ASN A 253 16.49 -22.81 -26.04
N LEU A 254 15.75 -23.92 -26.03
CA LEU A 254 15.54 -24.70 -24.81
C LEU A 254 16.84 -25.30 -24.27
N ALA A 255 17.74 -25.77 -25.14
CA ALA A 255 19.03 -26.30 -24.73
C ALA A 255 19.90 -25.23 -24.06
N ALA A 256 19.93 -24.01 -24.60
CA ALA A 256 20.67 -22.90 -24.00
C ALA A 256 20.15 -22.56 -22.58
N HIS A 257 18.82 -22.56 -22.36
CA HIS A 257 18.29 -22.40 -21.01
C HIS A 257 18.57 -23.61 -20.11
N ALA A 258 18.57 -24.82 -20.67
CA ALA A 258 18.85 -26.06 -19.95
C ALA A 258 20.30 -26.18 -19.45
N GLU A 259 21.24 -25.45 -20.07
CA GLU A 259 22.63 -25.34 -19.59
C GLU A 259 22.70 -24.71 -18.20
N VAL A 260 21.82 -23.73 -17.90
CA VAL A 260 21.74 -23.12 -16.55
C VAL A 260 20.78 -23.88 -15.64
N ASN A 261 19.67 -24.40 -16.18
CA ASN A 261 18.69 -25.15 -15.41
C ASN A 261 18.34 -26.49 -16.09
N ARG A 262 18.99 -27.56 -15.60
CA ARG A 262 18.86 -28.92 -16.15
C ARG A 262 17.45 -29.52 -16.05
N SER A 263 16.52 -28.92 -15.31
CA SER A 263 15.11 -29.35 -15.29
C SER A 263 14.38 -29.00 -16.59
N ILE A 264 14.92 -28.08 -17.39
CA ILE A 264 14.34 -27.69 -18.67
C ILE A 264 14.66 -28.76 -19.72
N SER A 265 13.62 -29.40 -20.26
CA SER A 265 13.78 -30.34 -21.36
C SER A 265 13.84 -29.63 -22.71
N ALA A 266 14.87 -29.95 -23.50
CA ALA A 266 15.00 -29.53 -24.90
C ALA A 266 14.43 -30.55 -25.91
N ARG A 267 13.68 -31.55 -25.42
CA ARG A 267 13.08 -32.61 -26.25
C ARG A 267 11.54 -32.54 -26.18
N GLY A 268 10.88 -33.16 -27.15
CA GLY A 268 9.42 -33.24 -27.26
C GLY A 268 8.94 -33.01 -28.69
N THR A 269 7.63 -32.92 -28.85
CA THR A 269 7.01 -32.48 -30.10
C THR A 269 7.27 -30.99 -30.35
N LYS A 270 7.05 -30.50 -31.57
CA LYS A 270 7.21 -29.08 -31.89
C LYS A 270 6.34 -28.20 -30.98
N ASP A 271 5.09 -28.60 -30.77
CA ASP A 271 4.12 -27.82 -30.01
C ASP A 271 4.47 -27.79 -28.52
N GLU A 272 4.86 -28.93 -27.95
CA GLU A 272 5.34 -29.02 -26.56
C GLU A 272 6.56 -28.12 -26.31
N MET A 273 7.52 -28.12 -27.23
CA MET A 273 8.71 -27.28 -27.13
C MET A 273 8.38 -25.80 -27.31
N GLY A 274 7.49 -25.47 -28.25
CA GLY A 274 7.01 -24.11 -28.48
C GLY A 274 6.34 -23.53 -27.24
N GLU A 275 5.43 -24.29 -26.64
CA GLU A 275 4.71 -23.89 -25.42
C GLU A 275 5.64 -23.76 -24.21
N ARG A 276 6.58 -24.69 -24.04
CA ARG A 276 7.57 -24.63 -22.97
C ARG A 276 8.46 -23.40 -23.09
N LEU A 277 8.95 -23.10 -24.30
CA LEU A 277 9.78 -21.93 -24.53
C LEU A 277 8.98 -20.65 -24.32
N ARG A 278 7.73 -20.59 -24.79
CA ARG A 278 6.84 -19.44 -24.58
C ARG A 278 6.69 -19.15 -23.08
N LYS A 279 6.29 -20.14 -22.29
CA LYS A 279 6.14 -20.00 -20.82
C LYS A 279 7.42 -19.55 -20.14
N LEU A 280 8.57 -20.09 -20.55
CA LEU A 280 9.86 -19.69 -20.01
C LEU A 280 10.16 -18.22 -20.32
N LEU A 281 9.96 -17.80 -21.56
CA LEU A 281 10.21 -16.42 -21.98
C LEU A 281 9.22 -15.44 -21.32
N GLU A 282 7.95 -15.81 -21.15
CA GLU A 282 6.95 -15.02 -20.43
C GLU A 282 7.32 -14.85 -18.96
N MET A 283 7.73 -15.94 -18.32
CA MET A 283 8.23 -15.94 -16.95
C MET A 283 9.43 -15.00 -16.81
N ARG A 284 10.42 -15.15 -17.70
CA ARG A 284 11.63 -14.32 -17.75
C ARG A 284 11.30 -12.84 -17.93
N LEU A 285 10.39 -12.50 -18.86
CA LEU A 285 9.98 -11.11 -19.05
C LEU A 285 9.33 -10.53 -17.79
N GLY A 286 8.45 -11.29 -17.13
CA GLY A 286 7.84 -10.85 -15.87
C GLY A 286 8.87 -10.61 -14.77
N ASP A 287 9.85 -11.52 -14.63
CA ASP A 287 10.91 -11.40 -13.61
C ASP A 287 11.82 -10.20 -13.86
N LEU A 288 12.15 -9.91 -15.12
CA LEU A 288 12.93 -8.74 -15.49
C LEU A 288 12.18 -7.43 -15.18
N GLU A 289 10.85 -7.41 -15.31
CA GLU A 289 10.06 -6.23 -14.91
C GLU A 289 10.06 -6.04 -13.39
N ILE A 290 9.94 -7.11 -12.61
CA ILE A 290 10.07 -7.02 -11.14
C ILE A 290 11.45 -6.45 -10.79
N ARG A 291 12.52 -7.04 -11.35
CA ARG A 291 13.89 -6.58 -11.13
C ARG A 291 14.08 -5.10 -11.48
N ARG A 292 13.55 -4.66 -12.62
CA ARG A 292 13.63 -3.27 -13.06
C ARG A 292 12.96 -2.33 -12.05
N ILE A 293 11.81 -2.71 -11.50
CA ILE A 293 11.13 -1.90 -10.48
C ILE A 293 11.96 -1.85 -9.19
N MET A 294 12.54 -2.98 -8.76
CA MET A 294 13.39 -3.04 -7.57
C MET A 294 14.64 -2.13 -7.71
N GLU A 295 15.34 -2.20 -8.84
CA GLU A 295 16.52 -1.38 -9.11
C GLU A 295 16.20 0.13 -9.17
N GLN A 296 14.97 0.51 -9.55
CA GLN A 296 14.52 1.92 -9.49
C GLN A 296 14.34 2.43 -8.07
N VAL A 297 14.14 1.56 -7.08
CA VAL A 297 14.03 1.95 -5.67
C VAL A 297 15.41 2.32 -5.13
N ASP A 298 16.43 1.52 -5.43
CA ASP A 298 17.80 1.72 -4.95
C ASP A 298 18.43 3.03 -5.45
N GLU A 299 18.09 3.47 -6.68
CA GLU A 299 18.56 4.76 -7.22
C GLU A 299 17.90 5.99 -6.59
N VAL A 300 16.76 5.85 -5.91
CA VAL A 300 16.04 6.96 -5.25
C VAL A 300 16.49 7.14 -3.80
N VAL A 301 17.11 6.12 -3.20
CA VAL A 301 17.57 6.11 -1.80
C VAL A 301 19.04 6.54 -1.66
N LEU A 302 19.78 6.70 -2.76
CA LEU A 302 21.15 7.24 -2.84
C LEU A 302 21.19 8.73 -3.22
#